data_AF-A0A2M7SXC1-F1
#
_entry.id   AF-A0A2M7SXC1-F1
#
_cell.length_a   1.000
_cell.length_b   1.000
_cell.length_c   1.000
_cell.angle_alpha   90.00
_cell.angle_beta   90.00
_cell.angle_gamma   90.00
#
_symmetry.space_group_name_H-M   'P 1'
#
loop_
_entity.id
_entity.type
_entity.pdbx_description
1 polymer ?
#
loop_
_entity_poly.entity_id
_entity_poly.type
_entity_poly.pdbx_seq_one_letter_code
_entity_poly.pdbx_strand_id
1 'polypeptide(L)'
;MPVIKAKPNPNARLLIDGTFFKRINCLILYFDSGLKYFQLYRYSAREKEAEIESDLRKLKRASVNVSSVTTDGKLAIKTALRKVFPEVKFQRCLVHIQRYAETYITQKPKTKAGIELQEITKRINSIDSEIAMRTWLCCLSQWKRIYFNFLKEKSYSNEDNHWWYTHRNLRRVIYHIENALPDIFVYLNDKSIPKDTNGLEERFADLKHKFRTHRGLKKEKRESYFAWYIYLKNLKKKG
;
A
#
# COMPACT_ATOMS: atom_id res chain seq x y z
N MET A 1 4.21 -26.57 13.19
CA MET A 1 3.60 -25.48 12.41
C MET A 1 4.08 -25.61 10.97
N PRO A 2 3.24 -25.47 9.93
CA PRO A 2 3.71 -25.63 8.55
C PRO A 2 4.76 -24.57 8.23
N VAL A 3 5.83 -25.00 7.55
CA VAL A 3 6.90 -24.12 7.10
C VAL A 3 6.60 -23.71 5.67
N ILE A 4 6.44 -22.41 5.44
CA ILE A 4 6.33 -21.87 4.08
C ILE A 4 7.74 -21.83 3.50
N LYS A 5 8.01 -22.70 2.51
CA LYS A 5 9.27 -22.69 1.77
C LYS A 5 9.16 -21.69 0.63
N ALA A 6 9.96 -20.63 0.67
CA ALA A 6 10.08 -19.71 -0.45
C ALA A 6 10.53 -20.48 -1.71
N LYS A 7 9.98 -20.11 -2.86
CA LYS A 7 10.29 -20.70 -4.16
C LYS A 7 11.26 -19.79 -4.90
N PRO A 8 12.43 -20.31 -5.35
CA PRO A 8 13.34 -19.54 -6.19
C PRO A 8 12.61 -18.88 -7.35
N ASN A 9 12.92 -17.62 -7.60
CA ASN A 9 12.38 -16.87 -8.72
C ASN A 9 13.38 -15.78 -9.13
N PRO A 10 13.94 -15.80 -10.35
CA PRO A 10 14.91 -14.80 -10.79
C PRO A 10 14.31 -13.41 -11.06
N ASN A 11 12.98 -13.32 -11.17
CA ASN A 11 12.26 -12.09 -11.54
C ASN A 11 10.98 -11.93 -10.69
N ALA A 12 11.12 -11.98 -9.37
CA ALA A 12 10.00 -11.91 -8.44
C ALA A 12 9.40 -10.50 -8.38
N ARG A 13 8.07 -10.42 -8.59
CA ARG A 13 7.28 -9.19 -8.52
C ARG A 13 6.39 -9.24 -7.30
N LEU A 14 6.89 -8.72 -6.17
CA LEU A 14 6.24 -8.91 -4.87
C LEU A 14 5.17 -7.85 -4.61
N LEU A 15 4.03 -8.30 -4.11
CA LEU A 15 3.10 -7.46 -3.36
C LEU A 15 3.46 -7.58 -1.89
N ILE A 16 3.74 -6.46 -1.23
CA ILE A 16 4.01 -6.40 0.21
C ILE A 16 2.94 -5.53 0.85
N ASP A 17 2.07 -6.16 1.63
CA ASP A 17 0.98 -5.48 2.30
C ASP A 17 0.74 -6.10 3.69
N GLY A 18 0.22 -5.29 4.59
CA GLY A 18 0.08 -5.60 6.01
C GLY A 18 -1.35 -5.39 6.47
N THR A 19 -1.82 -6.27 7.36
CA THR A 19 -3.12 -6.08 7.99
C THR A 19 -3.11 -6.30 9.49
N PHE A 20 -3.73 -5.36 10.22
CA PHE A 20 -3.80 -5.41 11.67
C PHE A 20 -4.94 -6.29 12.17
N PHE A 21 -4.63 -7.09 13.19
CA PHE A 21 -5.59 -7.89 13.96
C PHE A 21 -5.69 -7.35 15.38
N LYS A 22 -6.89 -6.93 15.78
CA LYS A 22 -7.20 -6.31 17.09
C LYS A 22 -6.29 -5.12 17.46
N ARG A 23 -5.68 -4.43 16.49
CA ARG A 23 -4.72 -3.32 16.67
C ARG A 23 -3.46 -3.65 17.49
N ILE A 24 -3.15 -4.93 17.71
CA ILE A 24 -2.00 -5.36 18.52
C ILE A 24 -0.91 -5.99 17.65
N ASN A 25 -1.30 -6.82 16.67
CA ASN A 25 -0.37 -7.51 15.79
C ASN A 25 -0.74 -7.26 14.32
N CYS A 26 0.26 -7.11 13.47
CA CYS A 26 0.16 -7.04 12.02
C CYS A 26 0.59 -8.37 11.40
N LEU A 27 -0.16 -8.83 10.41
CA LEU A 27 0.26 -9.87 9.47
C LEU A 27 0.74 -9.18 8.19
N ILE A 28 2.02 -9.33 7.88
CA ILE A 28 2.62 -8.87 6.63
C ILE A 28 2.76 -10.07 5.69
N LEU A 29 2.33 -9.90 4.45
CA LEU A 29 2.41 -10.92 3.41
C LEU A 29 3.36 -10.46 2.31
N TYR A 30 4.23 -11.37 1.86
CA TYR A 30 5.11 -11.20 0.71
C TYR A 30 4.62 -12.13 -0.39
N PHE A 31 3.77 -11.62 -1.28
CA PHE A 31 3.11 -12.41 -2.32
C PHE A 31 3.75 -12.16 -3.67
N ASP A 32 4.25 -13.20 -4.30
CA ASP A 32 4.77 -13.16 -5.66
C ASP A 32 3.60 -13.14 -6.65
N SER A 33 3.41 -12.01 -7.30
CA SER A 33 2.30 -11.79 -8.21
C SER A 33 2.44 -12.58 -9.52
N GLY A 34 3.66 -12.95 -9.91
CA GLY A 34 3.94 -13.78 -11.08
C GLY A 34 3.68 -15.25 -10.80
N LEU A 35 4.19 -15.77 -9.67
CA LEU A 35 3.99 -17.17 -9.27
C LEU A 35 2.63 -17.43 -8.61
N LYS A 36 1.87 -16.38 -8.29
CA LYS A 36 0.66 -16.44 -7.45
C LYS A 36 0.89 -17.20 -6.14
N TYR A 37 2.03 -16.94 -5.50
CA TYR A 37 2.54 -17.72 -4.36
C TYR A 37 2.97 -16.81 -3.21
N PHE A 38 2.62 -17.15 -1.96
CA PHE A 38 3.16 -16.47 -0.80
C PHE A 38 4.58 -16.94 -0.53
N GLN A 39 5.55 -16.09 -0.81
CA GLN A 39 6.97 -16.37 -0.60
C GLN A 39 7.34 -16.33 0.89
N LEU A 40 6.70 -15.44 1.64
CA LEU A 40 6.94 -15.27 3.07
C LEU A 40 5.71 -14.63 3.73
N TYR A 41 5.60 -14.82 5.04
CA TYR A 41 4.74 -14.02 5.90
C TYR A 41 5.45 -13.71 7.21
N ARG A 42 4.98 -12.66 7.88
CA ARG A 42 5.41 -12.33 9.23
C ARG A 42 4.23 -11.90 10.07
N TYR A 43 4.13 -12.42 11.29
CA TYR A 43 3.17 -11.98 12.28
C TYR A 43 3.90 -11.32 13.44
N SER A 44 3.76 -10.00 13.58
CA SER A 44 4.54 -9.20 14.54
C SER A 44 3.70 -8.09 15.14
N ALA A 45 4.20 -7.40 16.17
CA ALA A 45 3.49 -6.26 16.76
C ALA A 45 3.63 -4.96 15.92
N ARG A 46 4.70 -4.84 15.14
CA ARG A 46 5.05 -3.63 14.40
C ARG A 46 5.66 -3.96 13.05
N GLU A 47 5.65 -2.97 12.17
CA GLU A 47 6.32 -3.03 10.87
C GLU A 47 7.65 -2.28 10.95
N LYS A 48 8.58 -2.79 11.77
CA LYS A 48 9.89 -2.15 11.93
C LYS A 48 10.76 -2.42 10.70
N GLU A 49 11.54 -1.43 10.30
CA GLU A 49 12.48 -1.54 9.18
C GLU A 49 13.41 -2.76 9.29
N ALA A 50 14.04 -2.96 10.45
CA ALA A 50 14.97 -4.08 10.67
C ALA A 50 14.31 -5.46 10.48
N GLU A 51 13.03 -5.60 10.83
CA GLU A 51 12.30 -6.85 10.65
C GLU A 51 11.99 -7.09 9.17
N ILE A 52 11.60 -6.04 8.44
CA ILE A 52 11.37 -6.09 6.99
C ILE A 52 12.67 -6.38 6.25
N GLU A 53 13.79 -5.79 6.67
CA GLU A 53 15.12 -6.07 6.13
C GLU A 53 15.49 -7.54 6.32
N SER A 54 15.28 -8.08 7.52
CA SER A 54 15.49 -9.51 7.81
C SER A 54 14.63 -10.40 6.91
N ASP A 55 13.35 -10.06 6.74
CA ASP A 55 12.43 -10.79 5.85
C ASP A 55 12.93 -10.80 4.40
N LEU A 56 13.33 -9.64 3.89
CA LEU A 56 13.88 -9.49 2.54
C LEU A 56 15.20 -10.27 2.36
N ARG A 57 16.08 -10.27 3.37
CA ARG A 57 17.31 -11.07 3.35
C ARG A 57 17.03 -12.57 3.33
N LYS A 58 15.97 -13.04 4.02
CA LYS A 58 15.53 -14.45 3.93
C LYS A 58 15.08 -14.81 2.52
N LEU A 59 14.30 -13.93 1.87
CA LEU A 59 13.89 -14.11 0.48
C LEU A 59 15.08 -14.17 -0.47
N LYS A 60 16.05 -13.26 -0.30
CA LYS A 60 17.29 -13.23 -1.10
C LYS A 60 18.09 -14.54 -0.97
N ARG A 61 18.24 -15.05 0.26
CA ARG A 61 18.92 -16.34 0.53
C ARG A 61 18.20 -17.55 -0.07
N ALA A 62 16.88 -17.46 -0.23
CA ALA A 62 16.08 -18.49 -0.88
C ALA A 62 16.01 -18.34 -2.41
N SER A 63 16.93 -17.56 -3.00
CA SER A 63 16.99 -17.29 -4.45
C SER A 63 15.73 -16.66 -5.02
N VAL A 64 15.02 -15.85 -4.22
CA VAL A 64 13.96 -14.96 -4.68
C VAL A 64 14.58 -13.61 -5.01
N ASN A 65 14.92 -13.41 -6.28
CA ASN A 65 15.47 -12.17 -6.78
C ASN A 65 14.32 -11.20 -7.12
N VAL A 66 14.17 -10.16 -6.30
CA VAL A 66 13.05 -9.24 -6.38
C VAL A 66 13.34 -8.15 -7.40
N SER A 67 12.59 -8.14 -8.51
CA SER A 67 12.71 -7.14 -9.57
C SER A 67 11.78 -5.94 -9.36
N SER A 68 10.63 -6.16 -8.72
CA SER A 68 9.72 -5.09 -8.34
C SER A 68 8.96 -5.39 -7.05
N VAL A 69 8.55 -4.31 -6.38
CA VAL A 69 7.66 -4.38 -5.22
C VAL A 69 6.53 -3.38 -5.36
N THR A 70 5.30 -3.85 -5.15
CA THR A 70 4.11 -3.00 -4.99
C THR A 70 3.65 -3.01 -3.54
N THR A 71 3.50 -1.83 -2.93
CA THR A 71 3.16 -1.73 -1.50
C THR A 71 2.41 -0.43 -1.15
N ASP A 72 1.87 -0.36 0.08
CA ASP A 72 1.29 0.85 0.70
C ASP A 72 2.32 1.96 0.97
N GLY A 73 3.58 1.71 0.60
CA GLY A 73 4.74 2.60 0.58
C GLY A 73 5.13 3.24 1.90
N LYS A 74 5.03 2.49 3.00
CA LYS A 74 5.71 2.85 4.24
C LYS A 74 7.21 3.02 4.03
N LEU A 75 7.77 4.06 4.66
CA LEU A 75 9.20 4.38 4.59
C LEU A 75 10.08 3.20 5.03
N ALA A 76 9.67 2.47 6.08
CA ALA A 76 10.37 1.27 6.55
C ALA A 76 10.55 0.20 5.47
N ILE A 77 9.54 -0.03 4.62
CA ILE A 77 9.64 -0.97 3.49
C ILE A 77 10.61 -0.43 2.44
N LYS A 78 10.48 0.85 2.09
CA LYS A 78 11.33 1.49 1.07
C LYS A 78 12.81 1.48 1.46
N THR A 79 13.13 1.81 2.71
CA THR A 79 14.52 1.81 3.21
C THR A 79 15.09 0.39 3.26
N ALA A 80 14.34 -0.58 3.78
CA ALA A 80 14.76 -1.98 3.82
C ALA A 80 14.99 -2.56 2.41
N LEU A 81 14.13 -2.21 1.45
CA LEU A 81 14.29 -2.63 0.04
C LEU A 81 15.57 -2.11 -0.57
N ARG A 82 15.86 -0.80 -0.45
CA ARG A 82 17.08 -0.21 -0.99
C ARG A 82 18.35 -0.85 -0.42
N LYS A 83 18.32 -1.30 0.84
CA LYS A 83 19.46 -1.99 1.47
C LYS A 83 19.68 -3.40 0.94
N VAL A 84 18.61 -4.15 0.64
CA VAL A 84 18.70 -5.58 0.28
C VAL A 84 18.69 -5.81 -1.24
N PHE A 85 17.90 -5.02 -1.95
CA PHE A 85 17.69 -5.05 -3.40
C PHE A 85 17.77 -3.60 -3.96
N PRO A 86 18.98 -3.04 -4.15
CA PRO A 86 19.16 -1.65 -4.56
C PRO A 86 18.47 -1.28 -5.88
N GLU A 87 18.46 -2.20 -6.84
CA GLU A 87 17.91 -2.02 -8.19
C GLU A 87 16.40 -2.30 -8.29
N VAL A 88 15.71 -2.52 -7.16
CA VAL A 88 14.31 -2.93 -7.18
C VAL A 88 13.40 -1.78 -7.64
N LYS A 89 12.54 -2.06 -8.62
CA LYS A 89 11.50 -1.12 -9.06
C LYS A 89 10.41 -1.03 -7.99
N PHE A 90 10.22 0.16 -7.43
CA PHE A 90 9.25 0.38 -6.37
C PHE A 90 7.98 1.03 -6.91
N GLN A 91 6.85 0.34 -6.75
CA GLN A 91 5.53 0.80 -7.14
C GLN A 91 4.69 1.11 -5.89
N ARG A 92 4.24 2.35 -5.78
CA ARG A 92 3.28 2.75 -4.76
C ARG A 92 1.87 2.31 -5.17
N CYS A 93 1.16 1.63 -4.29
CA CYS A 93 -0.18 1.12 -4.55
C CYS A 93 -1.19 2.26 -4.79
N LEU A 94 -1.79 2.30 -5.99
CA LEU A 94 -2.73 3.35 -6.38
C LEU A 94 -4.04 3.31 -5.57
N VAL A 95 -4.51 2.12 -5.20
CA VAL A 95 -5.71 1.95 -4.35
C VAL A 95 -5.50 2.55 -2.97
N HIS A 96 -4.31 2.41 -2.40
CA HIS A 96 -3.99 3.03 -1.11
C HIS A 96 -3.96 4.56 -1.19
N ILE A 97 -3.51 5.14 -2.31
CA ILE A 97 -3.54 6.59 -2.51
C ILE A 97 -4.98 7.10 -2.63
N GLN A 98 -5.81 6.42 -3.43
CA GLN A 98 -7.22 6.78 -3.57
C GLN A 98 -7.94 6.70 -2.20
N ARG A 99 -7.77 5.59 -1.45
CA ARG A 99 -8.38 5.43 -0.13
C ARG A 99 -7.90 6.45 0.89
N TYR A 100 -6.62 6.82 0.84
CA TYR A 100 -6.11 7.90 1.68
C TYR A 100 -6.84 9.20 1.36
N ALA A 101 -7.01 9.53 0.08
CA ALA A 101 -7.79 10.70 -0.33
C ALA A 101 -9.24 10.65 0.16
N GLU A 102 -9.93 9.52 -0.03
CA GLU A 102 -11.31 9.29 0.38
C GLU A 102 -11.52 9.36 1.91
N THR A 103 -10.47 9.11 2.70
CA THR A 103 -10.54 9.25 4.16
C THR A 103 -10.63 10.71 4.60
N TYR A 104 -10.02 11.62 3.83
CA TYR A 104 -9.93 13.05 4.20
C TYR A 104 -10.89 13.94 3.41
N ILE A 105 -11.23 13.56 2.19
CA ILE A 105 -12.24 14.24 1.38
C ILE A 105 -13.59 13.62 1.70
N THR A 106 -14.52 14.42 2.21
CA THR A 106 -15.90 13.99 2.45
C THR A 106 -16.49 13.34 1.19
N GLN A 107 -17.34 12.32 1.33
CA GLN A 107 -17.96 11.64 0.19
C GLN A 107 -18.78 12.60 -0.70
N LYS A 108 -19.39 13.63 -0.09
CA LYS A 108 -20.13 14.71 -0.74
C LYS A 108 -19.50 16.07 -0.38
N PRO A 109 -18.36 16.43 -0.98
CA PRO A 109 -17.72 17.71 -0.70
C PRO A 109 -18.58 18.84 -1.26
N LYS A 110 -18.78 19.90 -0.47
CA LYS A 110 -19.58 21.07 -0.89
C LYS A 110 -18.76 22.13 -1.63
N THR A 111 -17.47 22.19 -1.35
CA THR A 111 -16.55 23.15 -1.99
C THR A 111 -16.16 22.64 -3.38
N LYS A 112 -16.08 23.54 -4.36
CA LYS A 112 -15.58 23.22 -5.71
C LYS A 112 -14.19 22.55 -5.68
N ALA A 113 -13.28 23.06 -4.85
CA ALA A 113 -11.95 22.48 -4.63
C ALA A 113 -12.01 21.00 -4.21
N GLY A 114 -12.86 20.68 -3.23
CA GLY A 114 -13.05 19.32 -2.75
C GLY A 114 -13.67 18.38 -3.79
N ILE A 115 -14.64 18.87 -4.58
CA ILE A 115 -15.27 18.09 -5.67
C ILE A 115 -14.23 17.73 -6.72
N GLU A 116 -13.51 18.73 -7.24
CA GLU A 116 -12.51 18.52 -8.28
C GLU A 116 -11.35 17.63 -7.80
N LEU A 117 -10.88 17.80 -6.56
CA LEU A 117 -9.84 16.92 -6.01
C LEU A 117 -10.34 15.48 -5.87
N GLN A 118 -11.60 15.28 -5.48
CA GLN A 118 -12.19 13.95 -5.41
C GLN A 118 -12.20 13.28 -6.79
N GLU A 119 -12.53 14.01 -7.86
CA GLU A 119 -12.49 13.49 -9.22
C GLU A 119 -11.07 13.13 -9.68
N ILE A 120 -10.09 14.01 -9.43
CA ILE A 120 -8.68 13.76 -9.74
C ILE A 120 -8.20 12.48 -9.06
N THR A 121 -8.51 12.32 -7.77
CA THR A 121 -8.08 11.15 -6.98
C THR A 121 -8.76 9.85 -7.42
N LYS A 122 -10.04 9.88 -7.81
CA LYS A 122 -10.75 8.70 -8.35
C LYS A 122 -10.18 8.23 -9.69
N ARG A 123 -9.74 9.15 -10.55
CA ARG A 123 -9.17 8.84 -11.87
C ARG A 123 -7.78 8.19 -11.80
N ILE A 124 -7.10 8.21 -10.65
CA ILE A 124 -5.73 7.68 -10.54
C ILE A 124 -5.64 6.21 -10.95
N ASN A 125 -6.65 5.40 -10.60
CA ASN A 125 -6.66 3.96 -10.86
C ASN A 125 -6.99 3.60 -12.33
N SER A 126 -7.50 4.55 -13.13
CA SER A 126 -7.81 4.34 -14.54
C SER A 126 -6.67 4.73 -15.49
N ILE A 127 -5.54 5.22 -14.98
CA ILE A 127 -4.39 5.61 -15.80
C ILE A 127 -3.72 4.35 -16.36
N ASP A 128 -3.59 4.27 -17.67
CA ASP A 128 -3.06 3.09 -18.38
C ASP A 128 -2.00 3.43 -19.44
N SER A 129 -1.77 4.72 -19.70
CA SER A 129 -0.87 5.22 -20.73
C SER A 129 -0.10 6.44 -20.25
N GLU A 130 1.03 6.71 -20.89
CA GLU A 130 1.84 7.89 -20.58
C GLU A 130 1.07 9.19 -20.86
N ILE A 131 0.24 9.22 -21.91
CA ILE A 131 -0.62 10.36 -22.22
C ILE A 131 -1.63 10.59 -21.09
N ALA A 132 -2.32 9.55 -20.63
CA ALA A 132 -3.25 9.66 -19.50
C ALA A 132 -2.55 10.13 -18.22
N MET A 133 -1.34 9.64 -17.95
CA MET A 133 -0.50 10.08 -16.83
C MET A 133 -0.18 11.58 -16.93
N ARG A 134 0.31 12.05 -18.09
CA ARG A 134 0.65 13.46 -18.31
C ARG A 134 -0.59 14.35 -18.14
N THR A 135 -1.72 13.96 -18.70
CA THR A 135 -3.00 14.67 -18.53
C THR A 135 -3.40 14.76 -17.06
N TRP A 136 -3.30 13.66 -16.32
CA TRP A 136 -3.63 13.64 -14.90
C TRP A 136 -2.71 14.54 -14.07
N LEU A 137 -1.39 14.54 -14.35
CA LEU A 137 -0.43 15.44 -13.70
C LEU A 137 -0.74 16.91 -13.99
N CYS A 138 -1.11 17.24 -15.23
CA CYS A 138 -1.58 18.58 -15.62
C CYS A 138 -2.82 18.99 -14.83
N CYS A 139 -3.83 18.10 -14.70
CA CYS A 139 -5.02 18.38 -13.91
C CYS A 139 -4.68 18.64 -12.43
N LEU A 140 -3.82 17.81 -11.83
CA LEU A 140 -3.39 17.98 -10.44
C LEU A 140 -2.66 19.32 -10.23
N SER A 141 -1.74 19.65 -11.13
CA SER A 141 -0.97 20.91 -11.10
C SER A 141 -1.89 22.14 -11.27
N GLN A 142 -2.80 22.10 -12.24
CA GLN A 142 -3.77 23.15 -12.47
C GLN A 142 -4.68 23.36 -11.27
N TRP A 143 -5.19 22.29 -10.68
CA TRP A 143 -5.99 22.34 -9.46
C TRP A 143 -5.22 23.01 -8.33
N LYS A 144 -3.96 22.61 -8.09
CA LYS A 144 -3.12 23.19 -7.02
C LYS A 144 -2.88 24.69 -7.25
N ARG A 145 -2.71 25.11 -8.50
CA ARG A 145 -2.56 26.52 -8.87
C ARG A 145 -3.84 27.32 -8.62
N ILE A 146 -4.99 26.82 -9.06
CA ILE A 146 -6.30 27.48 -8.91
C ILE A 146 -6.63 27.68 -7.42
N TYR A 147 -6.43 26.65 -6.60
CA TYR A 147 -6.78 26.69 -5.17
C TYR A 147 -5.61 27.06 -4.26
N PHE A 148 -4.53 27.65 -4.78
CA PHE A 148 -3.34 27.96 -3.98
C PHE A 148 -3.65 28.88 -2.78
N ASN A 149 -4.35 29.98 -3.03
CA ASN A 149 -4.74 30.93 -1.97
C ASN A 149 -5.80 30.32 -1.06
N PHE A 150 -6.79 29.63 -1.63
CA PHE A 150 -7.81 28.90 -0.88
C PHE A 150 -7.17 27.95 0.14
N LEU A 151 -6.20 27.12 -0.27
CA LEU A 151 -5.51 26.20 0.64
C LEU A 151 -4.67 26.90 1.73
N LYS A 152 -4.36 28.19 1.59
CA LYS A 152 -3.62 28.99 2.58
C LYS A 152 -4.51 29.69 3.59
N GLU A 153 -5.83 29.67 3.40
CA GLU A 153 -6.79 30.21 4.36
C GLU A 153 -6.58 29.60 5.76
N LYS A 154 -6.70 30.47 6.77
CA LYS A 154 -6.49 30.13 8.18
C LYS A 154 -7.77 30.35 8.95
N SER A 155 -8.05 29.43 9.86
CA SER A 155 -9.04 29.59 10.92
C SER A 155 -8.29 29.76 12.24
N TYR A 156 -8.88 30.51 13.17
CA TYR A 156 -8.29 30.85 14.45
C TYR A 156 -9.14 30.24 15.58
N SER A 157 -8.49 29.92 16.70
CA SER A 157 -9.20 29.57 17.93
C SER A 157 -9.88 30.81 18.49
N ASN A 158 -11.07 30.64 19.08
CA ASN A 158 -11.78 31.73 19.75
C ASN A 158 -11.23 31.97 21.17
N GLU A 159 -10.49 31.00 21.72
CA GLU A 159 -10.04 31.00 23.12
C GLU A 159 -8.53 31.26 23.26
N ASP A 160 -7.74 30.93 22.23
CA ASP A 160 -6.27 31.02 22.25
C ASP A 160 -5.73 31.69 20.97
N ASN A 161 -4.48 32.18 21.01
CA ASN A 161 -3.77 32.72 19.82
C ASN A 161 -3.27 31.62 18.86
N HIS A 162 -4.01 30.50 18.75
CA HIS A 162 -3.69 29.36 17.89
C HIS A 162 -4.46 29.44 16.57
N TRP A 163 -3.83 28.99 15.48
CA TRP A 163 -4.45 28.95 14.15
C TRP A 163 -4.18 27.62 13.45
N TRP A 164 -5.05 27.23 12.52
CA TRP A 164 -4.85 26.10 11.62
C TRP A 164 -5.30 26.42 10.21
N TYR A 165 -4.80 25.66 9.23
CA TYR A 165 -5.32 25.76 7.86
C TYR A 165 -6.77 25.29 7.81
N THR A 166 -7.66 26.15 7.31
CA THR A 166 -9.08 25.86 7.15
C THR A 166 -9.29 24.57 6.34
N HIS A 167 -8.51 24.40 5.27
CA HIS A 167 -8.60 23.26 4.35
C HIS A 167 -7.53 22.19 4.60
N ARG A 168 -7.19 21.92 5.87
CA ARG A 168 -6.14 20.97 6.27
C ARG A 168 -6.26 19.58 5.62
N ASN A 169 -7.49 19.09 5.40
CA ASN A 169 -7.72 17.78 4.82
C ASN A 169 -7.32 17.73 3.34
N LEU A 170 -7.70 18.74 2.55
CA LEU A 170 -7.28 18.83 1.15
C LEU A 170 -5.76 18.96 1.03
N ARG A 171 -5.14 19.76 1.90
CA ARG A 171 -3.67 19.87 1.99
C ARG A 171 -3.01 18.52 2.28
N ARG A 172 -3.55 17.74 3.23
CA ARG A 172 -3.04 16.41 3.57
C ARG A 172 -3.10 15.45 2.37
N VAL A 173 -4.17 15.48 1.60
CA VAL A 173 -4.31 14.64 0.41
C VAL A 173 -3.30 15.01 -0.66
N ILE A 174 -3.17 16.31 -0.97
CA ILE A 174 -2.19 16.77 -1.95
C ILE A 174 -0.77 16.41 -1.54
N TYR A 175 -0.41 16.70 -0.29
CA TYR A 175 0.91 16.33 0.23
C TYR A 175 1.16 14.82 0.11
N HIS A 176 0.16 13.99 0.41
CA HIS A 176 0.29 12.54 0.27
C HIS A 176 0.53 12.10 -1.18
N ILE A 177 -0.21 12.68 -2.12
CA ILE A 177 -0.05 12.39 -3.56
C ILE A 177 1.33 12.85 -4.04
N GLU A 178 1.74 14.08 -3.71
CA GLU A 178 3.01 14.66 -4.15
C GLU A 178 4.21 13.86 -3.69
N ASN A 179 4.22 13.39 -2.44
CA ASN A 179 5.29 12.51 -1.93
C ASN A 179 5.29 11.13 -2.59
N ALA A 180 4.15 10.67 -3.12
CA ALA A 180 4.03 9.40 -3.80
C ALA A 180 4.41 9.48 -5.29
N LEU A 181 4.38 10.66 -5.91
CA LEU A 181 4.60 10.86 -7.35
C LEU A 181 5.80 10.10 -7.94
N PRO A 182 6.98 10.03 -7.28
CA PRO A 182 8.13 9.31 -7.84
C PRO A 182 7.89 7.80 -8.07
N ASP A 183 6.89 7.23 -7.38
CA ASP A 183 6.73 5.79 -7.26
C ASP A 183 5.38 5.26 -7.82
N ILE A 184 4.46 6.12 -8.29
CA ILE A 184 3.07 5.70 -8.60
C ILE A 184 2.83 5.23 -10.04
N PHE A 185 3.73 5.50 -10.98
CA PHE A 185 3.54 5.17 -12.39
C PHE A 185 4.60 4.21 -12.95
N VAL A 186 5.35 3.52 -12.08
CA VAL A 186 6.41 2.59 -12.49
C VAL A 186 5.87 1.45 -13.37
N TYR A 187 4.64 1.00 -13.12
CA TYR A 187 3.94 0.01 -13.96
C TYR A 187 3.66 0.45 -15.40
N LEU A 188 3.73 1.75 -15.73
CA LEU A 188 3.54 2.19 -17.12
C LEU A 188 4.71 1.77 -18.01
N ASN A 189 5.92 1.75 -17.46
CA ASN A 189 7.15 1.30 -18.15
C ASN A 189 7.24 -0.23 -18.23
N ASP A 190 6.59 -0.94 -17.31
CA ASP A 190 6.60 -2.38 -17.21
C ASP A 190 5.24 -2.88 -16.71
N LYS A 191 4.36 -3.23 -17.66
CA LYS A 191 2.98 -3.66 -17.38
C LYS A 191 2.88 -4.95 -16.58
N SER A 192 4.00 -5.67 -16.43
CA SER A 192 4.06 -6.86 -15.59
C SER A 192 4.05 -6.51 -14.10
N ILE A 193 4.42 -5.27 -13.74
CA ILE A 193 4.38 -4.77 -12.35
C ILE A 193 2.94 -4.44 -11.98
N PRO A 194 2.38 -5.03 -10.91
CA PRO A 194 1.04 -4.67 -10.47
C PRO A 194 0.98 -3.21 -10.00
N LYS A 195 0.03 -2.42 -10.49
CA LYS A 195 -0.19 -1.03 -10.05
C LYS A 195 -0.73 -0.91 -8.62
N ASP A 196 -1.30 -1.99 -8.08
CA ASP A 196 -1.93 -2.03 -6.77
C ASP A 196 -1.77 -3.39 -6.08
N THR A 197 -2.24 -3.48 -4.83
CA THR A 197 -2.21 -4.68 -3.98
C THR A 197 -3.58 -5.35 -3.90
N ASN A 198 -4.53 -5.11 -4.82
CA ASN A 198 -5.89 -5.67 -4.77
C ASN A 198 -5.90 -7.20 -4.64
N GLY A 199 -4.94 -7.87 -5.29
CA GLY A 199 -4.79 -9.33 -5.18
C GLY A 199 -4.54 -9.81 -3.74
N LEU A 200 -3.87 -9.00 -2.91
CA LEU A 200 -3.69 -9.24 -1.47
C LEU A 200 -4.90 -8.82 -0.65
N GLU A 201 -5.60 -7.76 -1.02
CA GLU A 201 -6.79 -7.29 -0.28
C GLU A 201 -7.90 -8.33 -0.25
N GLU A 202 -8.19 -8.96 -1.39
CA GLU A 202 -9.14 -10.09 -1.47
C GLU A 202 -8.71 -11.23 -0.52
N ARG A 203 -7.40 -11.53 -0.46
CA ARG A 203 -6.83 -12.58 0.40
C ARG A 203 -6.93 -12.21 1.87
N PHE A 204 -6.76 -10.94 2.21
CA PHE A 204 -6.98 -10.43 3.55
C PHE A 204 -8.46 -10.45 3.93
N ALA A 205 -9.37 -10.16 3.01
CA ALA A 205 -10.81 -10.24 3.25
C ALA A 205 -11.23 -11.68 3.56
N ASP A 206 -10.83 -12.66 2.74
CA ASP A 206 -11.07 -14.09 2.99
C ASP A 206 -10.45 -14.54 4.32
N LEU A 207 -9.20 -14.16 4.58
CA LEU A 207 -8.52 -14.48 5.83
C LEU A 207 -9.25 -13.91 7.04
N LYS A 208 -9.62 -12.63 7.02
CA LYS A 208 -10.33 -11.97 8.12
C LYS A 208 -11.72 -12.56 8.32
N HIS A 209 -12.42 -12.93 7.24
CA HIS A 209 -13.71 -13.59 7.34
C HIS A 209 -13.60 -14.93 8.08
N LYS A 210 -12.66 -15.79 7.66
CA LYS A 210 -12.41 -17.07 8.34
C LYS A 210 -11.88 -16.88 9.76
N PHE A 211 -11.00 -15.91 9.99
CA PHE A 211 -10.50 -15.64 11.33
C PHE A 211 -11.62 -15.19 12.29
N ARG A 212 -12.63 -14.47 11.80
CA ARG A 212 -13.79 -14.04 12.60
C ARG A 212 -14.68 -15.19 13.08
N THR A 213 -14.64 -16.37 12.47
CA THR A 213 -15.36 -17.55 13.00
C THR A 213 -14.62 -18.17 14.20
N HIS A 214 -13.34 -17.84 14.39
CA HIS A 214 -12.50 -18.32 15.49
C HIS A 214 -12.25 -17.22 16.54
N ARG A 215 -13.29 -16.48 16.97
CA ARG A 215 -13.14 -15.33 17.90
C ARG A 215 -12.47 -15.68 19.24
N GLY A 216 -12.62 -16.94 19.67
CA GLY A 216 -12.01 -17.49 20.89
C GLY A 216 -10.56 -17.97 20.74
N LEU A 217 -9.93 -17.79 19.56
CA LEU A 217 -8.57 -18.26 19.34
C LEU A 217 -7.57 -17.51 20.24
N LYS A 218 -6.95 -18.26 21.15
CA LYS A 218 -5.88 -17.79 22.04
C LYS A 218 -4.75 -17.15 21.24
N LYS A 219 -4.09 -16.13 21.81
CA LYS A 219 -3.12 -15.28 21.09
C LYS A 219 -1.96 -16.11 20.52
N GLU A 220 -1.52 -17.11 21.26
CA GLU A 220 -0.38 -17.99 20.96
C GLU A 220 -0.68 -18.91 19.77
N LYS A 221 -1.96 -19.17 19.47
CA LYS A 221 -2.37 -20.02 18.35
C LYS A 221 -2.61 -19.25 17.05
N ARG A 222 -2.60 -17.90 17.09
CA ARG A 222 -2.90 -17.06 15.92
C ARG A 222 -1.86 -17.18 14.82
N GLU A 223 -0.57 -17.17 15.19
CA GLU A 223 0.51 -17.35 14.22
C GLU A 223 0.39 -18.69 13.50
N SER A 224 0.13 -19.77 14.25
CA SER A 224 -0.12 -21.09 13.67
C SER A 224 -1.32 -21.12 12.73
N TYR A 225 -2.39 -20.39 13.06
CA TYR A 225 -3.56 -20.26 12.18
C TYR A 225 -3.18 -19.58 10.85
N PHE A 226 -2.45 -18.47 10.90
CA PHE A 226 -1.99 -17.78 9.69
C PHE A 226 -1.05 -18.65 8.87
N ALA A 227 -0.12 -19.35 9.51
CA ALA A 227 0.79 -20.29 8.86
C ALA A 227 0.02 -21.35 8.06
N TRP A 228 -0.99 -21.98 8.67
CA TRP A 228 -1.84 -22.98 8.02
C TRP A 228 -2.68 -22.39 6.88
N TYR A 229 -3.28 -21.22 7.07
CA TYR A 229 -4.03 -20.55 6.01
C TYR A 229 -3.16 -20.31 4.77
N ILE A 230 -1.97 -19.75 4.98
CA ILE A 230 -1.01 -19.43 3.90
C ILE A 230 -0.53 -20.71 3.23
N TYR A 231 -0.20 -21.74 4.01
CA TYR A 231 0.23 -23.05 3.51
C TYR A 231 -0.82 -23.67 2.59
N LEU A 232 -2.09 -23.72 3.03
CA LEU A 232 -3.19 -24.28 2.25
C LEU A 232 -3.47 -23.45 0.98
N LYS A 233 -3.33 -22.12 1.04
CA LYS A 233 -3.44 -21.26 -0.14
C LYS A 233 -2.33 -21.52 -1.15
N ASN A 234 -1.12 -21.77 -0.67
CA ASN A 234 0.04 -22.10 -1.51
C ASN A 234 -0.06 -23.50 -2.16
N LEU A 235 -0.78 -24.45 -1.55
CA LEU A 235 -1.05 -25.77 -2.11
C LEU A 235 -2.11 -25.74 -3.21
N LYS A 236 -3.13 -24.87 -3.06
CA LYS A 236 -4.16 -24.67 -4.07
C LYS A 236 -3.60 -23.87 -5.25
N LYS A 237 -2.78 -24.50 -6.09
CA LYS A 237 -2.57 -24.02 -7.46
C LYS A 237 -3.94 -24.01 -8.14
N LYS A 238 -4.44 -22.83 -8.52
CA LYS A 238 -5.46 -22.79 -9.58
C LYS A 238 -4.75 -23.32 -10.83
N GLY A 239 -5.21 -24.46 -11.34
CA GLY A 239 -5.02 -24.79 -12.75
C GLY A 239 -5.59 -23.70 -13.62
#